data_AF-A0A5K3F2X8-F1
#
_entry.id   AF-A0A5K3F2X8-F1
#
_cell.length_a   1.000
_cell.length_b   1.000
_cell.length_c   1.000
_cell.angle_alpha   90.00
_cell.angle_beta   90.00
_cell.angle_gamma   90.00
#
_symmetry.space_group_name_H-M   'P 1'
#
loop_
_entity.id
_entity.type
_entity.pdbx_description
1 polymer ?
#
loop_
_entity_poly.entity_id
_entity_poly.type
_entity_poly.pdbx_seq_one_letter_code
_entity_poly.pdbx_strand_id
1 'polypeptide(L)'
;MCEHFLSFTTVESFLRLTGTETLIDLIHYIAGCAEMQEISIRSQEKSQLNQINKAVGVKRLRYPTKGRITSAQLKVVTLLQAELNDFIVLDSSLHQESSRIIKIFTRCAVGLRNLLWGASSSGGDAGSDNQLDANPAPASSGFSCMAHVIELAKSVSYRLWADAPLASLRQLPDLGKDYANQLSGAGIV
;
A
#
# COMPACT_ATOMS: atom_id res chain seq x y z
N MET A 1 12.16 17.63 9.38
CA MET A 1 12.21 17.33 7.93
C MET A 1 12.01 15.82 7.80
N CYS A 2 10.96 15.40 7.11
CA CYS A 2 10.32 14.09 7.19
C CYS A 2 11.32 12.91 7.13
N GLU A 3 11.37 12.06 8.15
CA GLU A 3 12.20 10.83 8.17
C GLU A 3 11.94 9.89 6.97
N HIS A 4 10.84 10.10 6.23
CA HIS A 4 10.40 9.28 5.11
C HIS A 4 10.49 9.98 3.74
N PHE A 5 11.15 11.14 3.64
CA PHE A 5 11.34 11.88 2.37
C PHE A 5 10.04 12.04 1.55
N LEU A 6 8.92 12.31 2.23
CA LEU A 6 7.63 12.57 1.61
C LEU A 6 7.51 14.04 1.21
N SER A 7 6.86 14.29 0.08
CA SER A 7 6.52 15.64 -0.34
C SER A 7 5.50 16.27 0.62
N PHE A 8 5.53 17.60 0.74
CA PHE A 8 4.57 18.33 1.57
C PHE A 8 3.13 18.04 1.15
N THR A 9 2.86 18.04 -0.16
CA THR A 9 1.54 17.73 -0.73
C THR A 9 1.01 16.35 -0.30
N THR A 10 1.88 15.35 -0.24
CA THR A 10 1.48 14.01 0.21
C THR A 10 1.20 13.94 1.70
N VAL A 11 2.00 14.63 2.52
CA VAL A 11 1.74 14.71 3.97
C VAL A 11 0.42 15.45 4.23
N GLU A 12 0.16 16.56 3.52
CA GLU A 12 -1.10 17.29 3.60
C GLU A 12 -2.29 16.39 3.21
N SER A 13 -2.14 15.60 2.14
CA SER A 13 -3.14 14.61 1.72
C SER A 13 -3.43 13.63 2.87
N PHE A 14 -2.40 13.02 3.46
CA PHE A 14 -2.57 12.07 4.57
C PHE A 14 -3.27 12.66 5.80
N LEU A 15 -3.08 13.94 6.10
CA LEU A 15 -3.77 14.61 7.21
C LEU A 15 -5.27 14.81 6.96
N ARG A 16 -5.74 14.68 5.72
CA ARG A 16 -7.16 14.77 5.35
C ARG A 16 -7.89 13.42 5.42
N LEU A 17 -7.22 12.34 5.83
CA LEU A 17 -7.86 11.06 6.07
C LEU A 17 -8.86 11.16 7.22
N THR A 18 -10.02 10.53 7.05
CA THR A 18 -11.12 10.50 8.03
C THR A 18 -10.89 9.51 9.15
N GLY A 19 -10.01 8.52 8.94
CA GLY A 19 -9.68 7.46 9.88
C GLY A 19 -10.59 6.24 9.85
N THR A 20 -11.50 6.19 8.88
CA THR A 20 -12.45 5.09 8.64
C THR A 20 -12.17 4.31 7.35
N GLU A 21 -11.07 4.62 6.68
CA GLU A 21 -10.70 4.04 5.38
C GLU A 21 -10.41 2.55 5.49
N THR A 22 -10.89 1.79 4.50
CA THR A 22 -10.56 0.38 4.37
C THR A 22 -9.18 0.18 3.76
N LEU A 23 -8.65 -1.05 3.81
CA LEU A 23 -7.36 -1.38 3.20
C LEU A 23 -7.29 -1.01 1.70
N ILE A 24 -8.37 -1.23 0.95
CA ILE A 24 -8.42 -0.91 -0.49
C ILE A 24 -8.47 0.61 -0.71
N ASP A 25 -9.17 1.35 0.14
CA ASP A 25 -9.20 2.81 0.07
C ASP A 25 -7.82 3.39 0.30
N LEU A 26 -7.08 2.89 1.30
CA LEU A 26 -5.69 3.28 1.57
C LEU A 26 -4.77 2.96 0.39
N ILE A 27 -4.95 1.81 -0.27
CA ILE A 27 -4.19 1.44 -1.46
C ILE A 27 -4.42 2.46 -2.58
N HIS A 28 -5.68 2.77 -2.87
CA HIS A 28 -6.03 3.78 -3.87
C HIS A 28 -5.51 5.17 -3.49
N TYR A 29 -5.61 5.53 -2.21
CA TYR A 29 -5.18 6.83 -1.70
C TYR A 29 -3.68 7.04 -1.90
N ILE A 30 -2.86 6.08 -1.45
CA ILE A 30 -1.40 6.15 -1.61
C ILE A 30 -0.99 6.09 -3.10
N ALA A 31 -1.70 5.31 -3.91
CA ALA A 31 -1.46 5.25 -5.35
C ALA A 31 -1.72 6.59 -6.07
N GLY A 32 -2.49 7.50 -5.47
CA GLY A 32 -2.77 8.84 -5.99
C GLY A 32 -1.86 9.94 -5.43
N CYS A 33 -0.90 9.62 -4.57
CA CYS A 33 -0.01 10.61 -3.97
C CYS A 33 0.93 11.28 -4.97
N ALA A 34 1.48 12.44 -4.60
CA ALA A 34 2.34 13.24 -5.46
C ALA A 34 3.58 12.48 -5.94
N GLU A 35 4.11 11.56 -5.11
CA GLU A 35 5.28 10.73 -5.44
C GLU A 35 5.00 9.73 -6.57
N MET A 36 3.73 9.47 -6.90
CA MET A 36 3.31 8.53 -7.95
C MET A 36 2.84 9.24 -9.23
N GLN A 37 2.82 10.59 -9.24
CA GLN A 37 2.31 11.35 -10.40
C GLN A 37 3.16 11.22 -11.66
N GLU A 38 4.45 10.91 -11.52
CA GLU A 38 5.35 10.67 -12.67
C GLU A 38 4.98 9.41 -13.46
N ILE A 39 4.17 8.53 -12.88
CA ILE A 39 3.75 7.29 -13.51
C ILE A 39 2.67 7.60 -14.54
N SER A 40 2.88 7.13 -15.76
CA SER A 40 1.93 7.29 -16.86
C SER A 40 1.57 5.96 -17.49
N ILE A 41 0.38 5.88 -18.09
CA ILE A 41 -0.03 4.72 -18.86
C ILE A 41 0.41 4.91 -20.32
N ARG A 42 1.26 4.00 -20.80
CA ARG A 42 1.62 3.86 -22.21
C ARG A 42 0.60 2.97 -22.92
N SER A 43 0.40 3.16 -24.23
CA SER A 43 -0.60 2.39 -24.98
C SER A 43 -0.28 0.89 -25.02
N GLN A 44 1.00 0.55 -25.21
CA GLN A 44 1.49 -0.83 -25.39
C GLN A 44 1.30 -1.74 -24.17
N GLU A 45 1.35 -1.19 -22.96
CA GLU A 45 1.22 -1.94 -21.70
C GLU A 45 -0.23 -2.15 -21.26
N LYS A 46 -1.20 -1.45 -21.86
CA LYS A 46 -2.63 -1.56 -21.48
C LYS A 46 -3.15 -2.99 -21.61
N SER A 47 -2.74 -3.72 -22.65
CA SER A 47 -3.18 -5.11 -22.86
C SER A 47 -2.73 -5.99 -21.70
N GLN A 48 -1.45 -5.89 -21.33
CA GLN A 48 -0.86 -6.67 -20.25
C GLN A 48 -1.44 -6.30 -18.88
N LEU A 49 -1.63 -5.01 -18.59
CA LEU A 49 -2.28 -4.56 -17.36
C LEU A 49 -3.70 -5.12 -17.22
N ASN A 50 -4.47 -5.14 -18.31
CA ASN A 50 -5.80 -5.74 -18.31
C ASN A 50 -5.77 -7.27 -18.20
N GLN A 51 -4.73 -7.93 -18.71
CA GLN A 51 -4.53 -9.37 -18.53
C GLN A 51 -4.22 -9.71 -17.07
N ILE A 52 -3.31 -8.95 -16.42
CA ILE A 52 -2.99 -9.08 -15.00
C ILE A 52 -4.27 -8.86 -14.16
N ASN A 53 -5.03 -7.80 -14.45
CA ASN A 53 -6.27 -7.49 -13.73
C ASN A 53 -7.36 -8.57 -13.87
N LYS A 54 -7.37 -9.31 -14.99
CA LYS A 54 -8.31 -10.41 -15.25
C LYS A 54 -7.78 -11.79 -14.89
N ALA A 55 -6.59 -11.88 -14.30
CA ALA A 55 -5.99 -13.16 -13.93
C ALA A 55 -6.91 -13.92 -12.95
N VAL A 56 -6.98 -15.25 -13.11
CA VAL A 56 -7.80 -16.15 -12.29
C VAL A 56 -6.95 -17.19 -11.58
N GLY A 57 -7.52 -17.88 -10.59
CA GLY A 57 -6.82 -18.89 -9.80
C GLY A 57 -5.83 -18.30 -8.79
N VAL A 58 -4.71 -19.00 -8.57
CA VAL A 58 -3.70 -18.65 -7.55
C VAL A 58 -3.09 -17.26 -7.77
N LYS A 59 -3.04 -16.79 -9.02
CA LYS A 59 -2.45 -15.49 -9.38
C LYS A 59 -3.48 -14.35 -9.47
N ARG A 60 -4.71 -14.57 -9.02
CA ARG A 60 -5.78 -13.56 -9.04
C ARG A 60 -5.45 -12.42 -8.07
N LEU A 61 -5.61 -11.17 -8.52
CA LEU A 61 -5.49 -9.99 -7.65
C LEU A 61 -6.53 -10.03 -6.52
N ARG A 62 -6.14 -9.61 -5.31
CA ARG A 62 -7.04 -9.56 -4.14
C ARG A 62 -8.19 -8.57 -4.37
N TYR A 63 -7.87 -7.41 -4.95
CA TYR A 63 -8.79 -6.33 -5.27
C TYR A 63 -8.72 -5.99 -6.77
N PRO A 64 -9.28 -6.85 -7.65
CA PRO A 64 -9.27 -6.57 -9.08
C PRO A 64 -10.13 -5.34 -9.38
N THR A 65 -9.62 -4.47 -10.24
CA THR A 65 -10.32 -3.25 -10.66
C THR A 65 -11.47 -3.63 -11.59
N LYS A 66 -12.64 -3.02 -11.38
CA LYS A 66 -13.78 -3.17 -12.30
C LYS A 66 -13.50 -2.42 -13.60
N GLY A 67 -13.58 -3.11 -14.74
CA GLY A 67 -13.44 -2.50 -16.07
C GLY A 67 -12.00 -2.49 -16.60
N ARG A 68 -11.66 -1.47 -17.39
CA ARG A 68 -10.35 -1.33 -18.04
C ARG A 68 -9.43 -0.42 -17.22
N ILE A 69 -8.14 -0.74 -17.21
CA ILE A 69 -7.11 0.11 -16.59
C ILE A 69 -6.86 1.33 -17.47
N THR A 70 -7.34 2.51 -17.03
CA THR A 70 -7.32 3.76 -17.82
C THR A 70 -6.56 4.91 -17.16
N SER A 71 -6.35 4.89 -15.84
CA SER A 71 -5.64 5.95 -15.10
C SER A 71 -4.33 5.45 -14.48
N ALA A 72 -3.34 6.34 -14.35
CA ALA A 72 -2.06 6.04 -13.72
C ALA A 72 -2.22 5.42 -12.32
N GLN A 73 -3.17 5.93 -11.54
CA GLN A 73 -3.53 5.38 -10.24
C GLN A 73 -3.95 3.91 -10.33
N LEU A 74 -4.80 3.54 -11.30
CA LEU A 74 -5.22 2.15 -11.50
C LEU A 74 -4.05 1.26 -11.95
N LYS A 75 -3.12 1.79 -12.74
CA LYS A 75 -1.87 1.09 -13.09
C LYS A 75 -1.04 0.80 -11.85
N VAL A 76 -0.83 1.80 -11.00
CA VAL A 76 -0.10 1.66 -9.73
C VAL A 76 -0.74 0.59 -8.85
N VAL A 77 -2.05 0.66 -8.65
CA VAL A 77 -2.80 -0.32 -7.85
C VAL A 77 -2.69 -1.72 -8.45
N THR A 78 -2.80 -1.88 -9.77
CA THR A 78 -2.70 -3.19 -10.43
C THR A 78 -1.31 -3.80 -10.28
N LEU A 79 -0.26 -3.02 -10.53
CA LEU A 79 1.13 -3.47 -10.44
C LEU A 79 1.55 -3.76 -8.99
N LEU A 80 1.12 -2.93 -8.04
CA LEU A 80 1.35 -3.18 -6.62
C LEU A 80 0.78 -4.52 -6.20
N GLN A 81 -0.49 -4.79 -6.50
CA GLN A 81 -1.12 -6.06 -6.15
C GLN A 81 -0.47 -7.25 -6.88
N ALA A 82 0.02 -7.05 -8.10
CA ALA A 82 0.77 -8.04 -8.84
C ALA A 82 2.10 -8.41 -8.14
N GLU A 83 2.85 -7.44 -7.63
CA GLU A 83 4.06 -7.68 -6.82
C GLU A 83 3.75 -8.44 -5.54
N LEU A 84 2.69 -8.05 -4.82
CA LEU A 84 2.29 -8.70 -3.57
C LEU A 84 1.82 -10.16 -3.78
N ASN A 85 1.40 -10.50 -4.99
CA ASN A 85 1.00 -11.84 -5.41
C ASN A 85 2.14 -12.65 -6.08
N ASP A 86 3.36 -12.13 -6.13
CA ASP A 86 4.49 -12.76 -6.83
C ASP A 86 4.16 -13.03 -8.33
N PHE A 87 3.38 -12.12 -8.95
CA PHE A 87 3.00 -12.23 -10.35
C PHE A 87 4.19 -11.88 -11.25
N ILE A 88 4.51 -12.76 -12.20
CA ILE A 88 5.61 -12.54 -13.14
C ILE A 88 5.15 -11.59 -14.25
N VAL A 89 5.67 -10.35 -14.22
CA VAL A 89 5.45 -9.35 -15.27
C VAL A 89 6.45 -9.59 -16.40
N LEU A 90 5.96 -10.05 -17.56
CA LEU A 90 6.80 -10.42 -18.71
C LEU A 90 7.51 -9.23 -19.39
N ASP A 91 6.93 -8.04 -19.30
CA ASP A 91 7.50 -6.85 -19.92
C ASP A 91 8.53 -6.24 -18.99
N SER A 92 9.77 -6.11 -19.45
CA SER A 92 10.89 -5.65 -18.63
C SER A 92 10.72 -4.20 -18.16
N SER A 93 10.13 -3.34 -18.99
CA SER A 93 9.89 -1.93 -18.63
C SER A 93 8.83 -1.82 -17.54
N LEU A 94 7.75 -2.60 -17.65
CA LEU A 94 6.65 -2.66 -16.70
C LEU A 94 7.11 -3.31 -15.38
N HIS A 95 7.97 -4.32 -15.45
CA HIS A 95 8.58 -4.94 -14.27
C HIS A 95 9.51 -3.98 -13.51
N GLN A 96 10.36 -3.23 -14.21
CA GLN A 96 11.19 -2.19 -13.59
C GLN A 96 10.33 -1.11 -12.93
N GLU A 97 9.26 -0.69 -13.60
CA GLU A 97 8.34 0.31 -13.06
C GLU A 97 7.58 -0.23 -11.83
N SER A 98 7.14 -1.48 -11.86
CA SER A 98 6.55 -2.19 -10.73
C SER A 98 7.48 -2.24 -9.51
N SER A 99 8.76 -2.56 -9.75
CA SER A 99 9.81 -2.52 -8.72
C SER A 99 10.09 -1.12 -8.17
N ARG A 100 9.90 -0.07 -8.96
CA ARG A 100 9.96 1.33 -8.48
C ARG A 100 8.73 1.68 -7.66
N ILE A 101 7.54 1.32 -8.14
CA ILE A 101 6.25 1.54 -7.48
C ILE A 101 6.27 0.96 -6.07
N ILE A 102 6.61 -0.31 -5.89
CA ILE A 102 6.60 -0.93 -4.57
C ILE A 102 7.55 -0.21 -3.59
N LYS A 103 8.71 0.29 -4.05
CA LYS A 103 9.65 1.04 -3.19
C LYS A 103 9.07 2.38 -2.73
N ILE A 104 8.52 3.16 -3.67
CA ILE A 104 7.90 4.46 -3.36
C ILE A 104 6.67 4.24 -2.47
N PHE A 105 5.86 3.25 -2.80
CA PHE A 105 4.64 2.91 -2.07
C PHE A 105 4.96 2.49 -0.63
N THR A 106 5.96 1.63 -0.43
CA THR A 106 6.42 1.23 0.91
C THR A 106 6.84 2.43 1.74
N ARG A 107 7.59 3.37 1.14
CA ARG A 107 7.98 4.61 1.82
C ARG A 107 6.76 5.44 2.22
N CYS A 108 5.78 5.59 1.34
CA CYS A 108 4.54 6.31 1.64
C CYS A 108 3.71 5.63 2.73
N ALA A 109 3.55 4.30 2.69
CA ALA A 109 2.80 3.54 3.69
C ALA A 109 3.46 3.59 5.08
N VAL A 110 4.80 3.49 5.14
CA VAL A 110 5.57 3.64 6.38
C VAL A 110 5.47 5.07 6.92
N GLY A 111 5.56 6.07 6.04
CA GLY A 111 5.40 7.47 6.43
C GLY A 111 4.00 7.78 6.96
N LEU A 112 2.95 7.26 6.31
CA LEU A 112 1.57 7.37 6.78
C LEU A 112 1.41 6.73 8.17
N ARG A 113 1.90 5.51 8.37
CA ARG A 113 1.87 4.83 9.67
C ARG A 113 2.51 5.68 10.77
N ASN A 114 3.69 6.23 10.51
CA ASN A 114 4.42 7.02 11.50
C ASN A 114 3.76 8.37 11.77
N LEU A 115 3.15 9.00 10.75
CA LEU A 115 2.36 10.22 10.91
C LEU A 115 1.15 9.99 11.83
N LEU A 116 0.39 8.91 11.60
CA LEU A 116 -0.78 8.57 12.41
C LEU A 116 -0.41 8.17 13.84
N TRP A 117 0.70 7.45 14.01
CA TRP A 117 1.21 7.09 15.34
C TRP A 117 1.69 8.33 16.12
N GLY A 118 2.43 9.24 15.47
CA GLY A 118 2.88 10.49 16.06
C GLY A 118 1.73 11.45 16.42
N ALA A 119 0.67 11.48 15.62
CA ALA A 119 -0.55 12.22 15.94
C ALA A 119 -1.28 11.67 17.18
N SER A 120 -1.21 10.35 17.39
CA SER A 120 -1.83 9.70 18.56
C SER A 120 -1.08 9.98 19.87
N SER A 121 0.25 10.12 19.83
CA SER A 121 1.06 10.41 21.03
C SER A 121 1.03 11.87 21.48
N SER A 122 0.73 12.80 20.57
CA SER A 122 0.70 14.25 20.88
C SER A 122 -0.64 14.76 21.39
N GLY A 123 -1.64 13.88 21.56
CA GLY A 123 -2.98 14.20 22.06
C GLY A 123 -3.14 14.17 23.59
N GLY A 124 -2.04 14.07 24.35
CA GLY A 124 -2.04 13.91 25.79
C GLY A 124 -1.46 15.11 26.54
N ASP A 125 -1.91 16.33 26.25
CA ASP A 125 -1.81 17.46 27.20
C ASP A 125 -2.82 18.56 26.85
N ALA A 126 -4.09 18.31 27.15
CA ALA A 126 -5.13 19.34 27.13
C ALA A 126 -5.18 20.02 28.50
N GLY A 127 -4.23 20.93 28.73
CA GLY A 127 -4.41 22.03 29.68
C GLY A 127 -5.46 23.02 29.13
N SER A 128 -6.34 23.44 30.03
CA SER A 128 -7.36 24.49 29.90
C SER A 128 -6.94 25.74 29.11
N ASP A 129 -7.71 26.12 28.08
CA ASP A 129 -8.50 27.38 28.00
C ASP A 129 -8.78 27.86 26.55
N ASN A 130 -10.03 28.34 26.37
CA ASN A 130 -10.56 29.30 25.38
C ASN A 130 -10.69 28.96 23.88
N GLN A 131 -11.93 28.60 23.53
CA GLN A 131 -12.82 29.05 22.43
C GLN A 131 -12.26 29.99 21.33
N LEU A 132 -12.45 29.59 20.05
CA LEU A 132 -13.19 30.26 18.94
C LEU A 132 -12.60 29.91 17.55
N ASP A 133 -13.47 29.50 16.63
CA ASP A 133 -13.34 29.51 15.16
C ASP A 133 -12.12 28.87 14.48
N ALA A 134 -12.23 27.57 14.13
CA ALA A 134 -11.75 27.03 12.85
C ALA A 134 -12.23 25.58 12.70
N ASN A 135 -12.64 25.22 11.47
CA ASN A 135 -12.75 23.88 10.87
C ASN A 135 -12.64 22.66 11.80
N PRO A 136 -13.58 21.68 11.79
CA PRO A 136 -13.39 20.47 12.58
C PRO A 136 -12.12 19.76 12.10
N ALA A 137 -11.04 19.91 12.86
CA ALA A 137 -9.88 19.05 12.74
C ALA A 137 -10.40 17.62 12.90
N PRO A 138 -10.02 16.68 12.02
CA PRO A 138 -10.53 15.31 12.08
C PRO A 138 -10.25 14.77 13.47
N ALA A 139 -11.33 14.33 14.10
CA ALA A 139 -11.40 14.02 15.52
C ALA A 139 -10.23 13.13 15.94
N SER A 140 -9.62 13.51 17.06
CA SER A 140 -8.70 12.76 17.91
C SER A 140 -9.33 11.49 18.53
N SER A 141 -10.18 10.79 17.77
CA SER A 141 -10.75 9.49 18.08
C SER A 141 -9.96 8.44 17.31
N GLY A 142 -9.33 7.49 18.01
CA GLY A 142 -8.39 6.51 17.47
C GLY A 142 -8.73 6.04 16.05
N PHE A 143 -7.79 6.23 15.12
CA PHE A 143 -7.92 5.83 13.73
C PHE A 143 -8.28 4.33 13.66
N SER A 144 -9.55 4.00 13.40
CA SER A 144 -9.99 2.62 13.19
C SER A 144 -9.23 1.98 12.03
N CYS A 145 -8.84 2.80 11.04
CA CYS A 145 -8.01 2.38 9.92
C CYS A 145 -6.54 2.08 10.29
N MET A 146 -6.09 2.35 11.53
CA MET A 146 -4.68 2.14 11.92
C MET A 146 -4.26 0.67 11.77
N ALA A 147 -5.16 -0.27 12.07
CA ALA A 147 -4.91 -1.69 11.83
C ALA A 147 -4.65 -1.97 10.34
N HIS A 148 -5.44 -1.38 9.44
CA HIS A 148 -5.24 -1.49 8.00
C HIS A 148 -3.97 -0.81 7.52
N VAL A 149 -3.60 0.34 8.08
CA VAL A 149 -2.33 1.02 7.76
C VAL A 149 -1.13 0.16 8.15
N ILE A 150 -1.18 -0.46 9.33
CA ILE A 150 -0.13 -1.39 9.79
C ILE A 150 -0.08 -2.64 8.91
N GLU A 151 -1.24 -3.24 8.60
CA GLU A 151 -1.35 -4.40 7.69
C GLU A 151 -0.76 -4.07 6.32
N LEU A 152 -1.10 -2.90 5.77
CA LEU A 152 -0.61 -2.43 4.47
C LEU A 152 0.90 -2.25 4.50
N ALA A 153 1.42 -1.51 5.49
CA ALA A 153 2.85 -1.24 5.63
C ALA A 153 3.66 -2.53 5.73
N LYS A 154 3.20 -3.51 6.53
CA LYS A 154 3.84 -4.83 6.61
C LYS A 154 3.79 -5.54 5.26
N SER A 155 2.62 -5.58 4.62
CA SER A 155 2.44 -6.31 3.36
C SER A 155 3.38 -5.82 2.27
N VAL A 156 3.55 -4.51 2.14
CA VAL A 156 4.45 -3.90 1.14
C VAL A 156 5.93 -3.99 1.50
N SER A 157 6.28 -3.97 2.79
CA SER A 157 7.67 -4.20 3.24
C SER A 157 8.15 -5.61 2.94
N TYR A 158 7.31 -6.63 3.16
CA TYR A 158 7.63 -8.03 2.88
C TYR A 158 7.29 -8.47 1.45
N ARG A 159 6.70 -7.57 0.64
CA ARG A 159 6.18 -7.87 -0.70
C ARG A 159 5.25 -9.09 -0.75
N LEU A 160 4.39 -9.20 0.25
CA LEU A 160 3.50 -10.34 0.41
C LEU A 160 2.24 -9.89 1.15
N TRP A 161 1.09 -10.39 0.75
CA TRP A 161 -0.13 -10.15 1.51
C TRP A 161 -0.11 -10.81 2.90
N ALA A 162 -0.76 -10.16 3.87
CA ALA A 162 -0.89 -10.68 5.23
C ALA A 162 -1.64 -12.02 5.31
N ASP A 163 -2.59 -12.26 4.40
CA ASP A 163 -3.38 -13.49 4.28
C ASP A 163 -2.73 -14.56 3.40
N ALA A 164 -1.51 -14.32 2.88
CA ALA A 164 -0.83 -15.30 2.07
C ALA A 164 -0.47 -16.54 2.91
N PRO A 165 -0.64 -17.76 2.36
CA PRO A 165 -0.24 -18.97 3.05
C PRO A 165 1.25 -18.91 3.40
N LEU A 166 1.58 -19.26 4.65
CA LEU A 166 2.94 -19.21 5.19
C LEU A 166 3.58 -17.82 5.20
N ALA A 167 2.78 -16.75 5.27
CA ALA A 167 3.28 -15.38 5.41
C ALA A 167 4.29 -15.26 6.56
N SER A 168 4.03 -15.91 7.69
CA SER A 168 4.94 -15.93 8.85
C SER A 168 6.29 -16.62 8.57
N LEU A 169 6.33 -17.66 7.74
CA LEU A 169 7.59 -18.33 7.38
C LEU A 169 8.38 -17.55 6.33
N ARG A 170 7.69 -16.91 5.39
CA ARG A 170 8.30 -16.07 4.35
C ARG A 170 8.82 -14.73 4.87
N GLN A 171 8.45 -14.34 6.09
CA GLN A 171 8.96 -13.15 6.79
C GLN A 171 10.33 -13.38 7.45
N LEU A 172 10.78 -14.63 7.57
CA LEU A 172 12.07 -14.96 8.20
C LEU A 172 13.22 -14.65 7.22
N PRO A 173 14.19 -13.81 7.62
CA PRO A 173 15.25 -13.33 6.73
C PRO A 173 16.18 -14.42 6.18
N ASP A 174 16.29 -15.55 6.87
CA ASP A 174 17.18 -16.67 6.50
C ASP A 174 16.47 -17.80 5.75
N LEU A 175 15.14 -17.73 5.58
CA LEU A 175 14.35 -18.78 4.93
C LEU A 175 14.02 -18.36 3.50
N GLY A 176 14.74 -18.91 2.52
CA GLY A 176 14.51 -18.63 1.10
C GLY A 176 13.08 -18.97 0.65
N LYS A 177 12.56 -18.21 -0.33
CA LYS A 177 11.21 -18.42 -0.92
C LYS A 177 10.94 -19.88 -1.29
N ASP A 178 11.95 -20.57 -1.81
CA ASP A 178 11.86 -21.97 -2.24
C ASP A 178 11.69 -22.94 -1.07
N TYR A 179 12.33 -22.67 0.06
CA TYR A 179 12.24 -23.52 1.25
C TYR A 179 10.87 -23.39 1.92
N ALA A 180 10.33 -22.16 1.99
CA ALA A 180 8.96 -21.93 2.45
C ALA A 180 7.92 -22.64 1.54
N ASN A 181 8.15 -22.65 0.22
CA ASN A 181 7.30 -23.36 -0.73
C ASN A 181 7.37 -24.88 -0.57
N GLN A 182 8.56 -25.42 -0.30
CA GLN A 182 8.74 -26.86 -0.02
C GLN A 182 8.06 -27.29 1.28
N LEU A 183 8.14 -26.48 2.34
CA LEU A 183 7.43 -26.74 3.60
C LEU A 183 5.90 -26.70 3.42
N SER A 184 5.40 -25.79 2.58
CA SER A 184 3.99 -25.76 2.14
C SER A 184 3.56 -27.07 1.48
N GLY A 185 4.36 -27.55 0.53
CA GLY A 185 4.09 -28.78 -0.20
C GLY A 185 4.20 -30.03 0.68
N ALA A 186 4.98 -29.97 1.76
CA ALA A 186 5.14 -31.04 2.73
C ALA A 186 3.99 -31.14 3.75
N GLY A 187 3.01 -30.23 3.71
CA GLY A 187 1.86 -30.24 4.62
C GLY A 187 2.19 -29.83 6.06
N ILE A 188 3.33 -29.17 6.28
CA ILE A 188 3.69 -28.61 7.59
C ILE A 188 3.13 -27.19 7.63
N VAL A 189 1.87 -27.08 8.06
CA VAL A 189 1.18 -25.83 8.37
C VAL A 189 0.52 -25.95 9.73
#